data_AF-A0A3S0PIT1-F1
#
_entry.id   AF-A0A3S0PIT1-F1
#
_cell.length_a   1.000
_cell.length_b   1.000
_cell.length_c   1.000
_cell.angle_alpha   90.00
_cell.angle_beta   90.00
_cell.angle_gamma   90.00
#
_symmetry.space_group_name_H-M   'P 1'
#
loop_
_entity.id
_entity.type
_entity.pdbx_description
1 polymer ?
#
loop_
_entity_poly.entity_id
_entity_poly.type
_entity_poly.pdbx_seq_one_letter_code
_entity_poly.pdbx_strand_id
1 'polypeptide(L)' 'MPGPSDADAFKLLVRAFQMHFRSSDYSGSMDLEAVAILYALNDRYHRTPRT' A
#
# COMPACT_ATOMS: atom_id res chain seq x y z
N MET A 1 -10.30 9.55 -24.63
CA MET A 1 -10.00 9.87 -23.23
C MET A 1 -8.59 9.38 -22.95
N PRO A 2 -7.64 10.21 -22.52
CA PRO A 2 -6.38 9.69 -21.98
C PRO A 2 -6.71 8.82 -20.77
N GLY A 3 -6.01 7.68 -20.63
CA GLY A 3 -6.12 6.83 -19.44
C GLY A 3 -5.66 7.58 -18.17
N PRO A 4 -5.89 7.00 -16.98
CA PRO A 4 -5.37 7.56 -15.75
C PRO A 4 -3.85 7.71 -15.86
N SER A 5 -3.33 8.83 -15.37
CA SER A 5 -1.88 9.02 -15.30
C SER A 5 -1.27 8.02 -14.32
N ASP A 6 0.03 7.75 -14.43
CA ASP A 6 0.73 6.85 -13.50
C ASP A 6 0.56 7.30 -12.04
N ALA A 7 0.45 8.61 -11.80
CA ALA A 7 0.18 9.18 -10.50
C ALA A 7 -1.23 8.86 -9.98
N ASP A 8 -2.24 8.87 -10.85
CA ASP A 8 -3.61 8.52 -10.48
C ASP A 8 -3.74 7.01 -10.22
N ALA A 9 -3.09 6.19 -11.04
CA ALA A 9 -3.01 4.75 -10.84
C ALA A 9 -2.31 4.40 -9.51
N PHE A 10 -1.22 5.10 -9.19
CA PHE A 10 -0.51 4.91 -7.92
C PHE A 10 -1.37 5.30 -6.71
N LYS A 11 -2.09 6.42 -6.77
CA LYS A 11 -3.01 6.82 -5.68
C LYS A 11 -4.10 5.79 -5.43
N LEU A 12 -4.67 5.21 -6.50
CA LEU A 12 -5.67 4.15 -6.37
C LEU A 12 -5.09 2.88 -5.73
N LEU A 13 -3.85 2.52 -6.08
CA LEU A 13 -3.13 1.40 -5.46
C LEU A 13 -2.92 1.63 -3.96
N VAL A 14 -2.39 2.79 -3.58
CA VAL A 14 -2.14 3.16 -2.18
C VAL A 14 -3.46 3.18 -1.39
N ARG A 15 -4.52 3.73 -1.98
CA ARG A 15 -5.86 3.73 -1.36
C ARG A 15 -6.39 2.31 -1.14
N ALA A 16 -6.22 1.41 -2.12
CA ALA A 16 -6.63 0.02 -1.97
C ALA A 16 -5.90 -0.66 -0.81
N PHE A 17 -4.59 -0.45 -0.69
CA PHE A 17 -3.79 -0.95 0.43
C PHE A 17 -4.25 -0.37 1.77
N GLN A 18 -4.45 0.95 1.85
CA GLN A 18 -4.92 1.62 3.06
C GLN A 18 -6.28 1.11 3.50
N MET A 19 -7.25 0.90 2.60
CA MET A 19 -8.55 0.35 2.99
C MET A 19 -8.45 -1.02 3.69
N HIS A 20 -7.42 -1.81 3.40
CA HIS A 20 -7.23 -3.15 3.99
C HIS A 20 -6.42 -3.11 5.28
N PHE A 21 -5.34 -2.33 5.31
CA PHE A 21 -4.36 -2.40 6.40
C PHE A 21 -4.37 -1.16 7.30
N ARG A 22 -5.01 -0.06 6.88
CA ARG A 22 -5.10 1.22 7.60
C ARG A 22 -6.42 1.94 7.26
N SER A 23 -7.54 1.31 7.59
CA SER A 23 -8.87 1.81 7.23
C SER A 23 -9.24 3.17 7.85
N SER A 24 -8.48 3.62 8.86
CA SER A 24 -8.63 4.93 9.50
C SER A 24 -8.32 6.12 8.59
N ASP A 25 -7.41 5.96 7.61
CA ASP A 25 -7.13 6.98 6.59
C ASP A 25 -6.76 6.33 5.24
N TYR A 26 -7.57 6.60 4.22
CA TYR A 26 -7.47 6.04 2.87
C TYR A 26 -7.39 7.13 1.79
N SER A 27 -6.78 8.27 2.11
CA SER A 27 -6.59 9.38 1.18
C SER A 27 -5.85 9.01 -0.12
N GLY A 28 -5.17 7.85 -0.16
CA GLY A 28 -4.36 7.40 -1.28
C GLY A 28 -2.98 8.05 -1.30
N SER A 29 -2.60 8.75 -0.22
CA SER A 29 -1.29 9.34 -0.03
C SER A 29 -0.36 8.35 0.67
N MET A 30 0.85 8.15 0.13
CA MET A 30 1.84 7.29 0.76
C MET A 30 2.50 8.02 1.93
N ASP A 31 2.07 7.74 3.15
CA ASP A 31 2.62 8.32 4.37
C ASP A 31 3.51 7.33 5.14
N LEU A 32 4.16 7.82 6.20
CA LEU A 32 5.11 7.04 6.98
C LEU A 32 4.48 5.79 7.60
N GLU A 33 3.21 5.86 8.00
CA GLU A 33 2.48 4.74 8.59
C GLU A 33 2.17 3.66 7.55
N ALA A 34 1.68 4.03 6.36
CA ALA A 34 1.46 3.10 5.26
C ALA A 34 2.76 2.40 4.84
N VAL A 35 3.88 3.14 4.79
CA VAL A 35 5.21 2.56 4.52
C VAL A 35 5.62 1.58 5.62
N ALA A 36 5.47 1.94 6.90
CA ALA A 36 5.83 1.07 8.01
C ALA A 36 5.04 -0.25 8.01
N ILE A 37 3.73 -0.18 7.73
CA ILE A 37 2.87 -1.37 7.60
C ILE A 37 3.33 -2.24 6.42
N LEU A 38 3.62 -1.64 5.26
CA LEU A 38 4.11 -2.36 4.09
C LEU A 38 5.42 -3.12 4.41
N TYR A 39 6.38 -2.46 5.06
CA TYR A 39 7.64 -3.09 5.44
C TYR A 39 7.46 -4.20 6.47
N ALA A 40 6.59 -4.00 7.48
CA ALA A 40 6.29 -5.02 8.47
C ALA A 40 5.62 -6.26 7.85
N LEU A 41 4.71 -6.07 6.89
CA LEU A 41 4.12 -7.16 6.13
C LEU A 41 5.18 -7.87 5.29
N ASN A 42 6.01 -7.13 4.57
CA ASN A 42 7.08 -7.70 3.76
C ASN A 42 8.05 -8.54 4.60
N ASP A 43 8.51 -8.03 5.75
CA ASP A 43 9.36 -8.79 6.67
C ASP A 43 8.67 -10.07 7.15
N ARG A 44 7.39 -9.98 7.56
CA ARG A 44 6.64 -11.15 8.05
C ARG A 44 6.48 -12.24 6.99
N TYR A 45 6.16 -11.89 5.75
CA TYR A 45 5.86 -12.87 4.70
C TYR A 45 7.10 -13.35 3.95
N HIS A 46 8.11 -12.50 3.74
CA HIS A 46 9.35 -12.90 3.07
C HIS A 46 10.30 -13.68 3.98
N ARG A 47 10.16 -13.56 5.29
CA ARG A 47 11.04 -14.24 6.26
C ARG A 47 10.54 -15.63 6.68
N THR A 48 9.58 -16.20 5.96
CA THR A 48 9.18 -17.61 6.13
C THR A 48 10.11 -18.48 5.28
N PRO A 49 11.01 -19.30 5.86
CA PRO A 49 11.71 -20.32 5.09
C PRO A 49 10.65 -21.31 4.63
N ARG A 50 10.53 -21.53 3.32
CA ARG A 50 9.84 -22.73 2.80
C ARG A 50 10.71 -23.93 3.14
N THR A 51 10.49 -24.54 4.30
CA THR A 51 11.05 -25.85 4.68
C THR A 51 9.92 -26.81 4.98
#